data_AF-A0A9X7AUE0-F1
#
_entry.id   AF-A0A9X7AUE0-F1
#
_cell.length_a   1.000
_cell.length_b   1.000
_cell.length_c   1.000
_cell.angle_alpha   90.00
_cell.angle_beta   90.00
_cell.angle_gamma   90.00
#
_symmetry.space_group_name_H-M   'P 1'
#
loop_
_entity.id
_entity.type
_entity.pdbx_description
1 polymer ?
#
loop_
_entity_poly.entity_id
_entity_poly.type
_entity_poly.pdbx_seq_one_letter_code
_entity_poly.pdbx_strand_id
1 'polypeptide(L)'
;MNIKENLKIVGDIATGKTTILKELAIKLDNVLVLDFIGEYEDLKELFKGDKLNVINLCDRACPKVELSKEIIDLAKQHDFVIIDDTFYLFAEEVNGFLSFLQQMKEANTKIIASFQTLPPIEIDIKFPQFIMLNR
;
A
#
# COMPACT_ATOMS: atom_id res chain seq x y z
N MET A 1 -8.44 0.30 -15.00
CA MET A 1 -7.39 1.35 -14.91
C MET A 1 -6.06 0.70 -15.25
N ASN A 2 -5.20 1.38 -16.02
CA ASN A 2 -3.87 0.85 -16.33
C ASN A 2 -2.84 1.49 -15.39
N ILE A 3 -2.35 0.71 -14.42
CA ILE A 3 -1.41 1.16 -13.39
C ILE A 3 0.00 0.83 -13.87
N LYS A 4 0.69 1.84 -14.40
CA LYS A 4 2.06 1.70 -14.94
C LYS A 4 3.14 2.21 -13.98
N GLU A 5 2.73 3.07 -13.06
CA GLU A 5 3.56 3.76 -12.09
C GLU A 5 2.85 3.70 -10.74
N ASN A 6 3.50 4.21 -9.68
CA ASN A 6 2.87 4.30 -8.37
C ASN A 6 1.59 5.14 -8.41
N LEU A 7 0.56 4.65 -7.71
CA LEU A 7 -0.76 5.23 -7.60
C LEU A 7 -1.05 5.62 -6.15
N LYS A 8 -1.38 6.89 -5.90
CA LYS A 8 -1.95 7.33 -4.62
C LYS A 8 -3.47 7.46 -4.72
N ILE A 9 -4.18 7.02 -3.70
CA ILE A 9 -5.62 7.27 -3.54
C ILE A 9 -5.78 8.19 -2.33
N VAL A 10 -6.27 9.40 -2.55
CA VAL A 10 -6.35 10.44 -1.51
C VAL A 10 -7.81 10.76 -1.23
N GLY A 11 -8.17 10.84 0.05
CA GLY A 11 -9.52 11.23 0.47
C GLY A 11 -9.75 11.00 1.95
N ASP A 12 -10.71 11.71 2.54
CA ASP A 12 -11.01 11.63 3.97
C ASP A 12 -11.48 10.22 4.41
N ILE A 13 -11.63 10.04 5.72
CA ILE A 13 -12.28 8.86 6.32
C ILE A 13 -13.67 8.65 5.67
N ALA A 14 -14.02 7.38 5.43
CA ALA A 14 -15.29 6.96 4.84
C ALA A 14 -15.60 7.41 3.40
N THR A 15 -14.59 7.84 2.63
CA THR A 15 -14.73 8.20 1.19
C THR A 15 -14.65 7.01 0.23
N GLY A 16 -14.43 5.78 0.73
CA GLY A 16 -14.38 4.56 -0.09
C GLY A 16 -12.98 4.15 -0.59
N LYS A 17 -11.90 4.73 -0.04
CA LYS A 17 -10.51 4.36 -0.40
C LYS A 17 -10.26 2.85 -0.32
N THR A 18 -10.57 2.25 0.83
CA THR A 18 -10.41 0.80 1.09
C THR A 18 -11.21 -0.05 0.09
N THR A 19 -12.43 0.37 -0.28
CA THR A 19 -13.23 -0.31 -1.30
C THR A 19 -12.50 -0.35 -2.65
N ILE A 20 -11.94 0.77 -3.09
CA ILE A 20 -11.19 0.84 -4.35
C ILE A 20 -9.92 -0.02 -4.27
N LEU A 21 -9.20 0.02 -3.16
CA LEU A 21 -8.01 -0.81 -2.95
C LEU A 21 -8.34 -2.31 -3.00
N LYS A 22 -9.41 -2.76 -2.34
CA LYS A 22 -9.89 -4.15 -2.42
C LYS A 22 -10.24 -4.54 -3.86
N GLU A 23 -10.94 -3.69 -4.60
CA GLU A 23 -11.22 -3.95 -6.01
C GLU A 23 -9.95 -4.09 -6.85
N LEU A 24 -8.94 -3.26 -6.60
CA LEU A 24 -7.65 -3.36 -7.29
C LEU A 24 -6.91 -4.65 -6.92
N ALA A 25 -6.90 -5.03 -5.64
CA ALA A 25 -6.31 -6.29 -5.17
C ALA A 25 -6.91 -7.52 -5.87
N ILE A 26 -8.22 -7.49 -6.15
CA ILE A 26 -8.93 -8.56 -6.85
C ILE A 26 -8.62 -8.59 -8.36
N LYS A 27 -8.55 -7.40 -8.97
CA LYS A 27 -8.43 -7.23 -10.43
C LYS A 27 -7.00 -7.43 -10.94
N LEU A 28 -6.00 -7.05 -10.15
CA LEU A 28 -4.58 -7.17 -10.48
C LEU A 28 -4.07 -8.59 -10.16
N ASP A 29 -3.03 -9.01 -10.85
CA ASP A 29 -2.33 -10.27 -10.57
C ASP A 29 -1.00 -9.99 -9.84
N ASN A 30 -0.52 -10.96 -9.07
CA ASN A 30 0.74 -10.89 -8.32
C ASN A 30 0.82 -9.66 -7.38
N VAL A 31 -0.11 -9.60 -6.44
CA VAL A 31 -0.30 -8.47 -5.51
C VAL A 31 0.09 -8.86 -4.09
N LEU A 32 0.86 -8.00 -3.42
CA LEU A 32 1.03 -8.03 -1.97
C LEU A 32 0.22 -6.90 -1.32
N VAL A 33 -0.61 -7.21 -0.33
CA VAL A 33 -1.28 -6.22 0.50
C VAL A 33 -0.57 -6.13 1.85
N LEU A 34 -0.17 -4.92 2.21
CA LEU A 34 0.32 -4.55 3.53
C LEU A 34 -0.83 -3.91 4.30
N ASP A 35 -1.43 -4.69 5.18
CA ASP A 35 -2.66 -4.36 5.91
C ASP A 35 -2.34 -3.96 7.35
N PHE A 36 -2.61 -2.71 7.72
CA PHE A 36 -2.34 -2.19 9.06
C PHE A 36 -3.45 -2.44 10.07
N ILE A 37 -4.64 -2.87 9.64
CA ILE A 37 -5.82 -2.90 10.53
C ILE A 37 -6.61 -4.20 10.42
N GLY A 38 -6.16 -5.14 9.59
CA GLY A 38 -6.81 -6.43 9.38
C GLY A 38 -8.04 -6.35 8.46
N GLU A 39 -8.23 -5.23 7.74
CA GLU A 39 -9.41 -5.04 6.90
C GLU A 39 -9.43 -5.95 5.67
N TYR A 40 -8.31 -6.59 5.32
CA TYR A 40 -8.15 -7.42 4.12
C TYR A 40 -8.06 -8.92 4.43
N GLU A 41 -8.30 -9.33 5.69
CA GLU A 41 -8.27 -10.74 6.09
C GLU A 41 -9.32 -11.58 5.34
N ASP A 42 -10.49 -11.01 5.03
CA ASP A 42 -11.54 -11.63 4.22
C ASP A 42 -11.06 -12.02 2.82
N LEU A 43 -10.16 -11.23 2.23
CA LEU A 43 -9.60 -11.52 0.91
C LEU A 43 -8.64 -12.72 0.93
N LYS A 44 -7.95 -12.99 2.04
CA LYS A 44 -7.09 -14.18 2.16
C LYS A 44 -7.89 -15.47 1.93
N GLU A 45 -9.11 -15.52 2.42
CA GLU A 45 -9.97 -16.70 2.31
C GLU A 45 -10.51 -16.89 0.88
N LEU A 46 -10.74 -15.79 0.18
CA LEU A 46 -11.29 -15.75 -1.19
C LEU A 46 -10.26 -16.11 -2.27
N PHE A 47 -8.98 -15.77 -2.07
CA PHE A 47 -7.91 -16.01 -3.05
C PHE A 47 -6.92 -17.05 -2.55
N LYS A 48 -7.12 -18.32 -2.93
CA LYS A 48 -6.12 -19.38 -2.78
C LYS A 48 -5.19 -19.40 -3.99
N GLY A 49 -3.92 -19.00 -3.83
CA GLY A 49 -2.87 -19.10 -4.87
C GLY A 49 -1.98 -17.86 -4.97
N ASP A 50 -1.06 -17.85 -5.95
CA ASP A 50 0.01 -16.83 -6.13
C ASP A 50 -0.48 -15.42 -6.51
N LYS A 51 -1.81 -15.23 -6.60
CA LYS A 51 -2.39 -13.98 -7.10
C LYS A 51 -2.37 -12.86 -6.06
N LEU A 52 -2.60 -13.19 -4.79
CA LEU A 52 -2.79 -12.21 -3.72
C LEU A 52 -2.21 -12.74 -2.41
N ASN A 53 -1.18 -12.05 -1.91
CA ASN A 53 -0.65 -12.24 -0.57
C ASN A 53 -1.08 -11.08 0.32
N VAL A 54 -1.43 -11.34 1.58
CA VAL A 54 -1.83 -10.30 2.53
C VAL A 54 -1.02 -10.46 3.82
N ILE A 55 -0.27 -9.43 4.19
CA ILE A 55 0.45 -9.35 5.46
C ILE A 55 -0.28 -8.38 6.36
N ASN A 56 -0.69 -8.87 7.53
CA ASN A 56 -1.16 -7.98 8.60
C ASN A 56 0.07 -7.45 9.34
N LEU A 57 0.29 -6.14 9.29
CA LEU A 57 1.41 -5.43 9.89
C LEU A 57 1.15 -5.01 11.34
N CYS A 58 -0.10 -5.04 11.79
CA CYS A 58 -0.46 -4.61 13.13
C CYS A 58 -0.99 -5.79 13.93
N ASP A 59 -0.14 -6.34 14.79
CA ASP A 59 -0.63 -6.99 15.98
C ASP A 59 -1.11 -5.88 16.94
N ARG A 60 -2.23 -6.07 17.64
CA ARG A 60 -3.13 -5.04 18.24
C ARG A 60 -2.51 -3.99 19.19
N ALA A 61 -1.20 -3.94 19.34
CA ALA A 61 -0.44 -3.12 20.27
C ALA A 61 0.64 -2.22 19.64
N CYS A 62 0.78 -2.11 18.30
CA CYS A 62 1.98 -1.50 17.71
C CYS A 62 1.93 0.04 17.58
N PRO A 63 2.81 0.81 18.27
CA PRO A 63 2.88 2.27 18.11
C PRO A 63 3.80 2.69 16.94
N LYS A 64 4.59 1.78 16.36
CA LYS A 64 5.50 2.05 15.24
C LYS A 64 5.64 0.83 14.35
N VAL A 65 5.27 0.95 13.08
CA VAL A 65 5.43 -0.11 12.09
C VAL A 65 6.66 0.19 11.24
N GLU A 66 7.74 -0.54 11.48
CA GLU A 66 8.89 -0.58 10.58
C GLU A 66 8.76 -1.79 9.66
N LEU A 67 8.88 -1.56 8.35
CA LEU A 67 8.89 -2.65 7.37
C LEU A 67 10.20 -3.43 7.51
N SER A 68 10.12 -4.67 7.99
CA SER A 68 11.28 -5.53 8.14
C SER A 68 11.91 -5.86 6.80
N LYS A 69 13.17 -6.27 6.81
CA LYS A 69 13.87 -6.70 5.59
C LYS A 69 13.12 -7.82 4.86
N GLU A 70 12.55 -8.77 5.60
CA GLU A 70 11.78 -9.88 5.05
C GLU A 70 10.53 -9.41 4.32
N ILE A 71 9.79 -8.44 4.88
CA ILE A 71 8.62 -7.85 4.23
C ILE A 71 9.03 -7.11 2.95
N ILE A 72 10.14 -6.37 3.01
CA ILE A 72 10.67 -5.65 1.85
C ILE A 72 11.10 -6.62 0.75
N ASP A 73 11.84 -7.68 1.10
CA ASP A 73 12.33 -8.65 0.12
C ASP A 73 11.18 -9.49 -0.47
N LEU A 74 10.09 -9.71 0.28
CA LEU A 74 8.86 -10.29 -0.25
C LEU A 74 8.14 -9.31 -1.21
N ALA A 75 8.04 -8.03 -0.83
CA ALA A 75 7.40 -7.01 -1.65
C ALA A 75 8.04 -6.90 -3.05
N LYS A 76 9.37 -7.02 -3.14
CA LYS A 76 10.13 -7.03 -4.41
C LYS A 76 9.77 -8.20 -5.35
N GLN A 77 9.12 -9.25 -4.86
CA GLN A 77 8.72 -10.41 -5.68
C GLN A 77 7.36 -10.19 -6.38
N HIS A 78 6.67 -9.11 -6.03
CA HIS A 78 5.33 -8.81 -6.52
C HIS A 78 5.38 -7.69 -7.57
N ASP A 79 4.41 -7.73 -8.49
CA ASP A 79 4.24 -6.67 -9.48
C ASP A 79 3.64 -5.42 -8.84
N PHE A 80 2.75 -5.63 -7.86
CA PHE A 80 2.06 -4.58 -7.12
C PHE A 80 2.13 -4.79 -5.61
N VAL A 81 2.32 -3.70 -4.88
CA VAL A 81 2.12 -3.66 -3.43
C VAL A 81 1.02 -2.65 -3.12
N ILE A 82 -0.01 -3.09 -2.42
CA ILE A 82 -1.09 -2.27 -1.91
C ILE A 82 -0.81 -1.95 -0.44
N ILE A 83 -0.93 -0.68 -0.07
CA ILE A 83 -0.75 -0.18 1.29
C ILE A 83 -1.99 0.63 1.66
N ASP A 84 -2.74 0.17 2.67
CA ASP A 84 -3.85 0.96 3.22
C ASP A 84 -3.40 1.73 4.46
N ASP A 85 -3.89 2.95 4.61
CA ASP A 85 -3.55 3.90 5.68
C ASP A 85 -2.04 4.11 5.86
N THR A 86 -1.41 4.62 4.80
CA THR A 86 0.06 4.81 4.71
C THR A 86 0.64 5.72 5.80
N PHE A 87 -0.19 6.46 6.55
CA PHE A 87 0.23 7.41 7.59
C PHE A 87 1.23 6.80 8.58
N TYR A 88 1.03 5.55 9.01
CA TYR A 88 1.90 4.86 9.97
C TYR A 88 3.34 4.69 9.50
N LEU A 89 3.60 4.72 8.19
CA LEU A 89 4.94 4.55 7.63
C LEU A 89 5.77 5.83 7.62
N PHE A 90 5.14 6.99 7.79
CA PHE A 90 5.83 8.28 7.68
C PHE A 90 5.43 9.32 8.74
N ALA A 91 4.56 8.96 9.69
CA ALA A 91 4.06 9.88 10.72
C ALA A 91 5.18 10.50 11.58
N GLU A 92 6.21 9.72 11.93
CA GLU A 92 7.35 10.20 12.72
C GLU A 92 8.48 10.76 11.86
N GLU A 93 8.81 10.07 10.77
CA GLU A 93 9.91 10.42 9.86
C GLU A 93 9.66 9.83 8.46
N VAL A 94 10.09 10.52 7.39
CA VAL A 94 9.75 10.15 6.01
C VAL A 94 10.77 9.24 5.32
N ASN A 95 12.01 9.18 5.80
CA ASN A 95 13.14 8.53 5.11
C ASN A 95 12.98 7.02 5.04
N GLY A 96 12.46 6.37 6.09
CA GLY A 96 12.16 4.94 6.07
C GLY A 96 11.22 4.59 4.92
N PHE A 97 10.11 5.32 4.79
CA PHE A 97 9.16 5.10 3.69
C PHE A 97 9.74 5.48 2.32
N LEU A 98 10.50 6.58 2.22
CA LEU A 98 11.18 6.95 0.96
C LEU A 98 12.19 5.90 0.50
N SER A 99 12.95 5.32 1.45
CA SER A 99 13.88 4.22 1.19
C SER A 99 13.13 2.98 0.68
N PHE A 100 11.99 2.65 1.29
CA PHE A 100 11.12 1.59 0.80
C PHE A 100 10.64 1.85 -0.63
N LEU A 101 10.07 3.03 -0.92
CA LEU A 101 9.58 3.39 -2.26
C LEU A 101 10.68 3.32 -3.31
N GLN A 102 11.91 3.71 -2.96
CA GLN A 102 13.06 3.63 -3.85
C GLN A 102 13.44 2.18 -4.17
N GLN A 103 13.47 1.29 -3.17
CA GLN A 103 13.74 -0.14 -3.38
C GLN A 103 12.67 -0.82 -4.24
N MET A 104 11.41 -0.43 -4.09
CA MET A 104 10.30 -0.96 -4.91
C MET A 104 10.45 -0.53 -6.38
N LYS A 105 10.83 0.74 -6.61
CA LYS A 105 11.15 1.24 -7.95
C LYS A 105 12.29 0.45 -8.59
N GLU A 106 13.37 0.18 -7.85
CA GLU A 106 14.52 -0.61 -8.34
C GLU A 106 14.15 -2.05 -8.69
N ALA A 107 13.20 -2.63 -7.95
CA ALA A 107 12.64 -3.96 -8.22
C ALA A 107 11.54 -3.96 -9.31
N ASN A 108 11.20 -2.80 -9.88
CA ASN A 108 10.10 -2.65 -10.83
C ASN A 108 8.70 -3.01 -10.25
N THR A 109 8.55 -2.95 -8.92
CA THR A 109 7.28 -3.15 -8.18
C THR A 109 6.53 -1.82 -8.05
N LYS A 110 5.22 -1.79 -8.35
CA LYS A 110 4.40 -0.57 -8.31
C LYS A 110 3.66 -0.49 -6.99
N ILE A 111 3.66 0.69 -6.39
CA ILE A 111 2.98 0.95 -5.11
C ILE A 111 1.63 1.59 -5.34
N ILE A 112 0.60 1.00 -4.76
CA ILE A 112 -0.76 1.54 -4.71
C ILE A 112 -1.04 1.86 -3.23
N ALA A 113 -1.12 3.13 -2.87
CA ALA A 113 -1.17 3.55 -1.48
C ALA A 113 -2.36 4.48 -1.22
N SER A 114 -3.04 4.31 -0.09
CA SER A 114 -4.09 5.23 0.35
C SER A 114 -3.55 6.28 1.32
N PHE A 115 -4.09 7.50 1.22
CA PHE A 115 -3.76 8.62 2.08
C PHE A 115 -5.04 9.35 2.48
N GLN A 116 -5.13 9.81 3.73
CA GLN A 116 -6.27 10.61 4.17
C GLN A 116 -6.22 12.04 3.58
N THR A 117 -5.02 12.59 3.52
CA THR A 117 -4.70 13.90 2.93
C THR A 117 -3.51 13.76 1.98
N LEU A 118 -3.13 14.84 1.30
CA LEU A 118 -1.90 14.82 0.51
C LEU A 118 -0.68 14.57 1.44
N PRO A 119 0.19 13.60 1.12
CA PRO A 119 1.39 13.34 1.90
C PRO A 119 2.42 14.49 1.75
N PRO A 120 3.49 14.50 2.56
CA PRO A 120 4.64 15.37 2.35
C PRO A 120 5.14 15.35 0.90
N ILE A 121 5.65 16.48 0.41
CA ILE A 121 6.00 16.65 -1.00
C ILE A 121 7.02 15.61 -1.48
N GLU A 122 7.94 15.19 -0.62
CA GLU A 122 8.97 14.18 -0.90
C GLU A 122 8.36 12.82 -1.24
N ILE A 123 7.24 12.47 -0.59
CA ILE A 123 6.46 11.26 -0.84
C ILE A 123 5.53 11.51 -2.03
N ASP A 124 4.87 12.66 -2.09
CA ASP A 124 3.85 13.00 -3.09
C ASP A 124 4.36 12.84 -4.53
N ILE A 125 5.60 13.29 -4.79
CA ILE A 125 6.26 13.20 -6.10
C ILE A 125 6.60 11.76 -6.52
N LYS A 126 6.56 10.80 -5.59
CA LYS A 126 6.78 9.37 -5.88
C LYS A 126 5.52 8.70 -6.43
N PHE A 127 4.38 9.39 -6.44
CA PHE A 127 3.08 8.89 -6.91
C PHE A 127 2.54 9.76 -8.05
N PRO A 128 3.00 9.53 -9.30
CA PRO A 128 2.58 10.33 -10.45
C PRO A 128 1.12 10.05 -10.88
N GLN A 129 0.57 8.89 -10.53
CA GLN A 129 -0.84 8.58 -10.74
C GLN A 129 -1.61 8.85 -9.44
N PHE A 130 -2.80 9.44 -9.54
CA PHE A 130 -3.65 9.69 -8.39
C PHE A 130 -5.14 9.55 -8.66
N ILE A 131 -5.87 9.11 -7.64
CA ILE A 131 -7.32 9.20 -7.55
C ILE A 131 -7.62 10.09 -6.35
N MET A 132 -8.36 11.18 -6.58
CA MET A 132 -8.85 12.05 -5.52
C MET A 132 -10.32 11.72 -5.27
N LEU A 133 -10.65 11.33 -4.05
CA LEU A 133 -12.01 11.08 -3.61
C LEU A 133 -12.52 12.32 -2.88
N ASN A 134 -13.48 13.00 -3.51
CA ASN A 134 -14.19 14.11 -2.87
C ASN A 134 -15.32 13.54 -2.00
N ARG A 135 -15.71 14.30 -0.97
CA ARG A 135 -16.94 14.05 -0.22
C ARG A 135 -18.17 14.26 -1.09
#